data_AF-A0A3Q9QYV9-F1
#
_entry.id   AF-A0A3Q9QYV9-F1
#
_cell.length_a   1.000
_cell.length_b   1.000
_cell.length_c   1.000
_cell.angle_alpha   90.00
_cell.angle_beta   90.00
_cell.angle_gamma   90.00
#
_symmetry.space_group_name_H-M   'P 1'
#
loop_
_entity.id
_entity.type
_entity.pdbx_description
1 polymer ?
#
loop_
_entity_poly.entity_id
_entity_poly.type
_entity_poly.pdbx_seq_one_letter_code
_entity_poly.pdbx_strand_id
1 'polypeptide(L)'
;MVSKIKGINIEGVAKVTGKVSNEVSDIKTFVDKGQHFTNGRKNRLKPNIRYQTGEYDYFYETDHLGRISKFETENLQLTKREDRLSHSKNTLGKVKGQDHAGHLAGDRFGGSPKLDNLVSQLSDVNLKQYKKIEDEWATALKETPPKEVTVDVEITYTGDELRPEKFIVNYSIDGEWGFKILKN
;
A
#
# COMPACT_ATOMS: atom_id res chain seq x y z
N MET A 1 44.84 -54.89 -6.19
CA MET A 1 44.01 -55.88 -5.46
C MET A 1 42.97 -55.13 -4.66
N VAL A 2 41.75 -55.68 -4.65
CA VAL A 2 40.53 -55.15 -4.04
C VAL A 2 40.55 -55.37 -2.53
N SER A 3 40.00 -54.44 -1.75
CA SER A 3 39.02 -54.81 -0.70
C SER A 3 38.30 -53.60 -0.10
N LYS A 4 36.97 -53.62 -0.24
CA LYS A 4 35.96 -52.82 0.47
C LYS A 4 35.91 -53.22 1.95
N ILE A 5 35.64 -52.29 2.87
CA ILE A 5 34.82 -52.57 4.06
C ILE A 5 33.88 -51.39 4.39
N LYS A 6 32.58 -51.74 4.37
CA LYS A 6 31.38 -51.36 5.14
C LYS A 6 31.29 -50.03 5.89
N GLY A 7 30.09 -49.45 5.78
CA GLY A 7 29.64 -48.25 6.47
C GLY A 7 29.15 -48.47 7.89
N ILE A 8 28.88 -47.34 8.53
CA ILE A 8 28.23 -47.21 9.83
C ILE A 8 27.00 -46.31 9.65
N ASN A 9 25.90 -46.82 10.18
CA ASN A 9 24.57 -46.24 10.24
C ASN A 9 24.49 -45.31 11.46
N ILE A 10 23.97 -44.10 11.29
CA ILE A 10 23.46 -43.27 12.39
C ILE A 10 22.08 -42.74 11.99
N GLU A 11 21.07 -43.51 12.40
CA GLU A 11 19.69 -43.05 12.52
C GLU A 11 19.61 -42.02 13.65
N GLY A 12 18.86 -40.93 13.41
CA GLY A 12 18.54 -39.96 14.45
C GLY A 12 18.59 -38.49 14.01
N VAL A 13 17.98 -38.14 12.87
CA VAL A 13 17.62 -36.74 12.61
C VAL A 13 16.11 -36.64 12.63
N ALA A 14 15.62 -36.00 13.69
CA ALA A 14 14.22 -35.68 13.89
C ALA A 14 13.67 -34.98 12.64
N LYS A 15 12.57 -35.53 12.11
CA LYS A 15 11.68 -34.84 11.16
C LYS A 15 11.13 -33.60 11.86
N VAL A 16 11.75 -32.45 11.64
CA VAL A 16 11.04 -31.18 11.69
C VAL A 16 10.37 -31.05 10.34
N THR A 17 9.12 -31.51 10.27
CA THR A 17 8.22 -31.18 9.16
C THR A 17 7.91 -29.69 9.25
N GLY A 18 8.79 -28.89 8.66
CA GLY A 18 8.48 -27.52 8.27
C GLY A 18 7.35 -27.58 7.26
N LYS A 19 6.14 -27.25 7.71
CA LYS A 19 4.99 -27.02 6.86
C LYS A 19 5.33 -25.76 6.05
N VAL A 20 5.89 -25.95 4.85
CA VAL A 20 6.03 -24.89 3.87
C VAL A 20 4.61 -24.44 3.55
N SER A 21 4.18 -23.33 4.13
CA SER A 21 3.00 -22.62 3.66
C SER A 21 3.35 -22.15 2.25
N ASN A 22 2.63 -22.70 1.27
CA ASN A 22 2.61 -22.17 -0.09
C ASN A 22 2.03 -20.76 -0.04
N GLU A 23 2.84 -19.76 0.27
CA GLU A 23 2.64 -18.40 -0.22
C GLU A 23 3.17 -18.40 -1.65
N VAL A 24 2.28 -18.70 -2.60
CA VAL A 24 2.48 -18.19 -3.95
C VAL A 24 2.43 -16.68 -3.78
N SER A 25 3.58 -16.01 -3.76
CA SER A 25 3.58 -14.58 -3.94
C SER A 25 2.99 -14.35 -5.33
N ASP A 26 1.80 -13.78 -5.38
CA ASP A 26 1.18 -13.33 -6.63
C ASP A 26 2.06 -12.20 -7.17
N ILE A 27 3.12 -12.55 -7.91
CA ILE A 27 4.04 -11.59 -8.51
C ILE A 27 3.23 -10.74 -9.49
N LYS A 28 2.91 -9.51 -9.08
CA LYS A 28 2.20 -8.56 -9.94
C LYS A 28 3.13 -8.01 -11.01
N THR A 29 2.59 -7.83 -12.21
CA THR A 29 3.35 -7.22 -13.30
C THR A 29 3.60 -5.75 -12.98
N PHE A 30 4.86 -5.34 -12.91
CA PHE A 30 5.22 -3.94 -12.78
C PHE A 30 4.97 -3.21 -14.10
N VAL A 31 4.34 -2.03 -14.04
CA VAL A 31 4.09 -1.20 -15.22
C VAL A 31 4.55 0.23 -14.99
N ASP A 32 5.04 0.86 -16.05
CA ASP A 32 5.58 2.20 -16.00
C ASP A 32 4.50 3.24 -15.67
N LYS A 33 4.94 4.35 -15.07
CA LYS A 33 4.10 5.49 -14.71
C LYS A 33 3.31 5.99 -15.92
N GLY A 34 2.00 6.01 -15.77
CA GLY A 34 1.04 6.42 -16.80
C GLY A 34 0.51 5.27 -17.65
N GLN A 35 1.17 4.10 -17.65
CA GLN A 35 0.70 2.88 -18.30
C GLN A 35 -0.19 2.02 -17.40
N HIS A 36 -0.31 2.37 -16.11
CA HIS A 36 -1.17 1.69 -15.13
C HIS A 36 -2.66 1.90 -15.33
N PHE A 37 -3.06 2.81 -16.23
CA PHE A 37 -4.46 3.02 -16.59
C PHE A 37 -4.90 2.16 -17.78
N THR A 38 -6.18 1.77 -17.79
CA THR A 38 -6.79 1.01 -18.91
C THR A 38 -7.23 1.89 -20.07
N ASN A 39 -7.29 3.21 -19.86
CA ASN A 39 -7.81 4.14 -20.87
C ASN A 39 -7.10 5.50 -20.84
N GLY A 40 -7.22 6.25 -21.93
CA GLY A 40 -6.69 7.61 -22.03
C GLY A 40 -7.34 8.62 -21.09
N ARG A 41 -8.56 8.33 -20.60
CA ARG A 41 -9.25 9.15 -19.58
C ARG A 41 -8.63 9.01 -18.18
N LYS A 42 -7.74 8.03 -17.98
CA LYS A 42 -7.02 7.75 -16.73
C LYS A 42 -7.95 7.68 -15.51
N ASN A 43 -9.12 7.07 -15.71
CA ASN A 43 -10.14 6.92 -14.66
C ASN A 43 -10.37 5.48 -14.21
N ARG A 44 -9.60 4.51 -14.74
CA ARG A 44 -9.62 3.10 -14.34
C ARG A 44 -8.21 2.54 -14.41
N LEU A 45 -7.81 1.80 -13.38
CA LEU A 45 -6.52 1.12 -13.33
C LEU A 45 -6.62 -0.26 -14.00
N LYS A 46 -5.47 -0.76 -14.46
CA LYS A 46 -5.34 -2.16 -14.90
C LYS A 46 -5.42 -3.09 -13.68
N PRO A 47 -5.96 -4.31 -13.84
CA PRO A 47 -5.97 -5.29 -12.76
C PRO A 47 -4.62 -5.97 -12.58
N ASN A 48 -4.35 -6.48 -11.38
CA ASN A 48 -3.18 -7.32 -11.04
C ASN A 48 -1.83 -6.72 -11.44
N ILE A 49 -1.66 -5.41 -11.26
CA ILE A 49 -0.40 -4.71 -11.56
C ILE A 49 0.20 -4.09 -10.30
N ARG A 50 1.49 -3.81 -10.40
CA ARG A 50 2.22 -2.93 -9.51
C ARG A 50 2.70 -1.71 -10.29
N TYR A 51 2.66 -0.53 -9.68
CA TYR A 51 3.07 0.71 -10.34
C TYR A 51 3.60 1.73 -9.33
N GLN A 52 4.23 2.78 -9.85
CA GLN A 52 4.63 3.93 -9.06
C GLN A 52 3.88 5.19 -9.48
N THR A 53 3.54 6.04 -8.50
CA THR A 53 2.93 7.35 -8.77
C THR A 53 3.25 8.34 -7.65
N GLY A 54 2.81 9.59 -7.84
CA GLY A 54 3.14 10.70 -6.95
C GLY A 54 4.46 11.39 -7.30
N GLU A 55 4.87 12.31 -6.45
CA GLU A 55 6.09 13.13 -6.55
C GLU A 55 7.35 12.30 -6.27
N TYR A 56 7.24 11.31 -5.38
CA TYR A 56 8.35 10.48 -4.91
C TYR A 56 8.26 9.02 -5.35
N ASP A 57 7.43 8.73 -6.38
CA ASP A 57 7.27 7.41 -6.99
C ASP A 57 7.01 6.28 -5.97
N TYR A 58 6.07 6.52 -5.05
CA TYR A 58 5.64 5.50 -4.11
C TYR A 58 4.97 4.31 -4.82
N PHE A 59 5.04 3.14 -4.21
CA PHE A 59 4.52 1.91 -4.79
C PHE A 59 3.06 1.69 -4.46
N TYR A 60 2.35 1.17 -5.44
CA TYR A 60 0.95 0.79 -5.32
C TYR A 60 0.71 -0.51 -6.06
N GLU A 61 -0.35 -1.19 -5.66
CA GLU A 61 -0.81 -2.39 -6.35
C GLU A 61 -2.31 -2.36 -6.58
N THR A 62 -2.75 -3.07 -7.62
CA THR A 62 -4.15 -3.35 -7.85
C THR A 62 -4.50 -4.82 -7.70
N ASP A 63 -5.75 -5.08 -7.37
CA ASP A 63 -6.32 -6.42 -7.41
C ASP A 63 -6.86 -6.81 -8.81
N HIS A 64 -7.53 -7.95 -8.88
CA HIS A 64 -8.08 -8.51 -10.13
C HIS A 64 -9.19 -7.66 -10.77
N LEU A 65 -9.77 -6.70 -10.04
CA LEU A 65 -10.76 -5.75 -10.58
C LEU A 65 -10.15 -4.39 -10.93
N GLY A 66 -8.85 -4.19 -10.66
CA GLY A 66 -8.19 -2.90 -10.83
C GLY A 66 -8.50 -1.91 -9.70
N ARG A 67 -8.89 -2.40 -8.52
CA ARG A 67 -9.01 -1.57 -7.30
C ARG A 67 -7.64 -1.49 -6.63
N ILE A 68 -7.30 -0.36 -6.02
CA ILE A 68 -6.03 -0.22 -5.30
C ILE A 68 -6.08 -1.12 -4.07
N SER A 69 -5.19 -2.10 -3.99
CA SER A 69 -5.11 -3.05 -2.87
C SER A 69 -3.97 -2.72 -1.91
N LYS A 70 -2.95 -1.98 -2.38
CA LYS A 70 -1.78 -1.64 -1.57
C LYS A 70 -1.23 -0.25 -1.90
N PHE A 71 -0.70 0.44 -0.89
CA PHE A 71 0.17 1.60 -0.98
C PHE A 71 1.36 1.40 -0.02
N GLU A 72 2.59 1.49 -0.51
CA GLU A 72 3.77 1.33 0.34
C GLU A 72 4.94 2.24 -0.05
N THR A 73 5.74 2.61 0.95
CA THR A 73 7.01 3.30 0.78
C THR A 73 7.91 3.07 2.01
N GLU A 74 9.20 2.85 1.76
CA GLU A 74 10.23 2.80 2.80
C GLU A 74 10.74 4.20 3.19
N ASN A 75 10.31 5.24 2.47
CA ASN A 75 10.75 6.61 2.71
C ASN A 75 9.65 7.60 2.32
N LEU A 76 8.69 7.80 3.23
CA LEU A 76 7.67 8.83 3.08
C LEU A 76 8.32 10.21 3.21
N GLN A 77 8.01 11.12 2.29
CA GLN A 77 8.60 12.46 2.25
C GLN A 77 7.51 13.53 2.26
N LEU A 78 7.83 14.70 2.81
CA LEU A 78 7.00 15.89 2.63
C LEU A 78 7.17 16.43 1.21
N THR A 79 6.06 16.84 0.58
CA THR A 79 6.06 17.52 -0.72
C THR A 79 6.93 18.77 -0.71
N LYS A 80 7.61 19.05 -1.83
CA LYS A 80 8.35 20.31 -2.05
C LYS A 80 7.46 21.42 -2.60
N ARG A 81 6.22 21.09 -2.97
CA ARG A 81 5.24 22.04 -3.51
C ARG A 81 4.72 22.97 -2.41
N GLU A 82 4.60 24.25 -2.73
CA GLU A 82 3.98 25.26 -1.86
C GLU A 82 2.45 25.15 -1.89
N ASP A 83 1.89 24.85 -3.07
CA ASP A 83 0.44 24.79 -3.29
C ASP A 83 -0.11 23.36 -3.43
N ARG A 84 -1.32 23.18 -2.90
CA ARG A 84 -2.10 21.95 -3.03
C ARG A 84 -2.60 21.76 -4.46
N LEU A 85 -2.49 20.54 -4.99
CA LEU A 85 -3.03 20.22 -6.30
C LEU A 85 -4.55 20.00 -6.29
N SER A 86 -5.20 20.41 -7.38
CA SER A 86 -6.56 19.99 -7.69
C SER A 86 -6.58 18.48 -7.97
N HIS A 87 -7.52 17.76 -7.35
CA HIS A 87 -7.59 16.31 -7.42
C HIS A 87 -8.92 15.81 -8.00
N SER A 88 -8.89 14.57 -8.47
CA SER A 88 -10.07 13.89 -9.02
C SER A 88 -11.13 13.69 -7.93
N LYS A 89 -12.34 14.20 -8.17
CA LYS A 89 -13.42 14.16 -7.15
C LYS A 89 -14.21 12.84 -7.16
N ASN A 90 -14.14 12.07 -8.24
CA ASN A 90 -15.02 10.93 -8.50
C ASN A 90 -14.21 9.62 -8.43
N THR A 91 -14.06 9.08 -7.23
CA THR A 91 -13.45 7.77 -6.99
C THR A 91 -14.45 6.64 -7.26
N LEU A 92 -13.95 5.44 -7.53
CA LEU A 92 -14.77 4.26 -7.76
C LEU A 92 -15.50 3.86 -6.47
N GLY A 93 -16.80 3.59 -6.56
CA GLY A 93 -17.63 3.22 -5.41
C GLY A 93 -18.09 4.39 -4.54
N LYS A 94 -17.86 5.64 -4.96
CA LYS A 94 -18.12 6.83 -4.12
C LYS A 94 -19.60 7.00 -3.79
N VAL A 95 -19.92 7.04 -2.50
CA VAL A 95 -21.26 7.40 -1.99
C VAL A 95 -21.35 8.90 -1.74
N LYS A 96 -22.14 9.61 -2.54
CA LYS A 96 -22.30 11.08 -2.43
C LYS A 96 -22.83 11.47 -1.05
N GLY A 97 -22.20 12.46 -0.43
CA GLY A 97 -22.58 12.98 0.88
C GLY A 97 -22.03 12.17 2.07
N GLN A 98 -21.47 10.99 1.82
CA GLN A 98 -20.82 10.17 2.85
C GLN A 98 -19.31 10.11 2.64
N ASP A 99 -18.89 9.93 1.38
CA ASP A 99 -17.50 9.68 1.02
C ASP A 99 -16.78 10.91 0.45
N HIS A 100 -15.50 10.99 0.78
CA HIS A 100 -14.51 11.85 0.17
C HIS A 100 -13.68 11.08 -0.87
N ALA A 101 -12.99 11.81 -1.74
CA ALA A 101 -11.90 11.24 -2.53
C ALA A 101 -10.65 11.22 -1.64
N GLY A 102 -10.53 10.16 -0.85
CA GLY A 102 -9.46 10.00 0.13
C GLY A 102 -8.16 9.68 -0.56
N HIS A 103 -7.10 10.39 -0.18
CA HIS A 103 -5.74 10.09 -0.63
C HIS A 103 -5.17 8.96 0.24
N LEU A 104 -4.45 8.00 -0.35
CA LEU A 104 -3.67 7.02 0.40
C LEU A 104 -2.35 7.63 0.88
N ALA A 105 -1.61 8.25 -0.04
CA ALA A 105 -0.58 9.23 0.28
C ALA A 105 -1.19 10.63 0.16
N GLY A 106 -1.33 11.34 1.27
CA GLY A 106 -1.82 12.72 1.27
C GLY A 106 -1.04 13.64 0.33
N ASP A 107 -1.69 14.72 -0.14
CA ASP A 107 -1.06 15.73 -0.99
C ASP A 107 0.21 16.33 -0.34
N ARG A 108 0.20 16.49 0.98
CA ARG A 108 1.35 16.92 1.79
C ARG A 108 2.56 15.99 1.71
N PHE A 109 2.36 14.76 1.26
CA PHE A 109 3.40 13.75 1.09
C PHE A 109 3.77 13.52 -0.38
N GLY A 110 3.31 14.36 -1.29
CA GLY A 110 3.59 14.15 -2.72
C GLY A 110 2.65 13.15 -3.39
N GLY A 111 1.54 12.76 -2.76
CA GLY A 111 0.60 11.83 -3.37
C GLY A 111 0.01 12.32 -4.69
N SER A 112 -0.23 11.40 -5.63
CA SER A 112 -0.87 11.72 -6.91
C SER A 112 -2.28 12.27 -6.70
N PRO A 113 -2.69 13.34 -7.42
CA PRO A 113 -4.06 13.87 -7.35
C PRO A 113 -5.06 13.07 -8.23
N LYS A 114 -4.66 11.92 -8.79
CA LYS A 114 -5.43 11.11 -9.73
C LYS A 114 -5.89 9.80 -9.09
N LEU A 115 -6.74 9.05 -9.79
CA LEU A 115 -7.35 7.81 -9.28
C LEU A 115 -6.37 6.66 -9.00
N ASP A 116 -5.08 6.85 -9.29
CA ASP A 116 -4.01 5.93 -8.95
C ASP A 116 -3.51 6.07 -7.49
N ASN A 117 -4.05 7.02 -6.73
CA ASN A 117 -3.79 7.23 -5.30
C ASN A 117 -5.07 7.59 -4.51
N LEU A 118 -6.24 7.52 -5.16
CA LEU A 118 -7.50 7.98 -4.57
C LEU A 118 -8.52 6.85 -4.46
N VAL A 119 -9.16 6.77 -3.30
CA VAL A 119 -10.23 5.81 -3.00
C VAL A 119 -11.48 6.51 -2.47
N SER A 120 -12.62 5.82 -2.49
CA SER A 120 -13.82 6.30 -1.80
C SER A 120 -13.68 6.04 -0.31
N GLN A 121 -13.49 7.11 0.46
CA GLN A 121 -13.22 7.01 1.89
C GLN A 121 -14.31 7.75 2.67
N LEU A 122 -14.88 7.12 3.68
CA LEU A 122 -15.87 7.73 4.56
C LEU A 122 -15.32 9.05 5.13
N SER A 123 -16.14 10.08 5.14
CA SER A 123 -15.72 11.42 5.58
C SER A 123 -15.10 11.43 6.97
N ASP A 124 -15.65 10.66 7.92
CA ASP A 124 -15.10 10.52 9.27
C ASP A 124 -13.76 9.77 9.31
N VAL A 125 -13.56 8.77 8.45
CA VAL A 125 -12.27 8.10 8.33
C VAL A 125 -11.24 9.07 7.73
N ASN A 126 -11.58 9.72 6.61
CA ASN A 126 -10.71 10.66 5.91
C ASN A 126 -10.31 11.87 6.77
N LEU A 127 -11.29 12.55 7.38
CA LEU A 127 -11.07 13.83 8.06
C LEU A 127 -10.57 13.69 9.50
N LYS A 128 -10.79 12.54 10.14
CA LYS A 128 -10.46 12.34 11.57
C LYS A 128 -9.44 11.24 11.77
N GLN A 129 -9.76 10.00 11.41
CA GLN A 129 -8.95 8.84 11.80
C GLN A 129 -7.66 8.76 10.99
N TYR A 130 -7.78 8.72 9.66
CA TYR A 130 -6.64 8.67 8.75
C TYR A 130 -5.79 9.94 8.87
N LYS A 131 -6.44 11.11 8.94
CA LYS A 131 -5.75 12.40 9.15
C LYS A 131 -4.87 12.42 10.40
N LYS A 132 -5.31 11.83 11.52
CA LYS A 132 -4.49 11.78 12.75
C LYS A 132 -3.19 11.01 12.54
N ILE A 133 -3.26 9.89 11.82
CA ILE A 133 -2.08 9.10 11.47
C ILE A 133 -1.16 9.91 10.55
N GLU A 134 -1.72 10.57 9.52
CA GLU A 134 -0.94 11.46 8.64
C GLU A 134 -0.33 12.67 9.38
N ASP A 135 -0.99 13.21 10.39
CA ASP A 135 -0.44 14.30 11.20
C ASP A 135 0.75 13.82 12.05
N GLU A 136 0.73 12.57 12.53
CA GLU A 136 1.85 11.94 13.25
C GLU A 136 3.07 11.79 12.34
N TRP A 137 2.88 11.21 11.15
CA TRP A 137 3.95 11.09 10.15
C TRP A 137 4.51 12.44 9.75
N ALA A 138 3.65 13.42 9.49
CA ALA A 138 4.07 14.76 9.11
C ALA A 138 4.81 15.49 10.25
N THR A 139 4.51 15.19 11.50
CA THR A 139 5.23 15.76 12.65
C THR A 139 6.64 15.17 12.73
N ALA A 140 6.77 13.85 12.63
CA ALA A 140 8.05 13.16 12.64
C ALA A 140 8.99 13.63 11.49
N LEU A 141 8.44 13.79 10.28
CA LEU A 141 9.18 14.28 9.11
C LEU A 141 9.61 15.76 9.22
N LYS A 142 9.05 16.52 10.17
CA LYS A 142 9.41 17.93 10.42
C LYS A 142 10.40 18.11 11.58
N GLU A 143 10.78 17.04 12.27
CA GLU A 143 11.77 17.12 13.33
C GLU A 143 13.16 17.53 12.78
N THR A 144 14.10 17.83 13.69
CA THR A 144 15.47 18.21 13.34
C THR A 144 16.46 17.38 14.15
N PRO A 145 17.10 16.35 13.57
CA PRO A 145 16.95 15.91 12.17
C PRO A 145 15.56 15.29 11.88
N PRO A 146 15.10 15.30 10.61
CA PRO A 146 13.87 14.59 10.22
C PRO A 146 13.99 13.11 10.53
N LYS A 147 12.90 12.53 11.04
CA LYS A 147 12.80 11.08 11.28
C LYS A 147 12.48 10.32 10.01
N GLU A 148 12.88 9.05 9.96
CA GLU A 148 12.53 8.14 8.87
C GLU A 148 11.11 7.60 9.09
N VAL A 149 10.29 7.62 8.04
CA VAL A 149 8.92 7.11 8.09
C VAL A 149 8.70 6.09 6.96
N THR A 150 8.38 4.86 7.35
CA THR A 150 7.93 3.80 6.42
C THR A 150 6.43 3.62 6.53
N VAL A 151 5.75 3.29 5.43
CA VAL A 151 4.30 3.12 5.39
C VAL A 151 3.95 1.92 4.53
N ASP A 152 3.05 1.08 5.03
CA ASP A 152 2.39 0.00 4.29
C ASP A 152 0.89 0.02 4.63
N VAL A 153 0.08 0.37 3.63
CA VAL A 153 -1.38 0.39 3.72
C VAL A 153 -1.95 -0.68 2.81
N GLU A 154 -2.64 -1.64 3.43
CA GLU A 154 -3.48 -2.61 2.71
C GLU A 154 -4.93 -2.13 2.69
N ILE A 155 -5.58 -2.30 1.54
CA ILE A 155 -6.98 -1.91 1.33
C ILE A 155 -7.78 -3.16 1.00
N THR A 156 -8.78 -3.47 1.83
CA THR A 156 -9.65 -4.63 1.61
C THR A 156 -11.05 -4.21 1.16
N TYR A 157 -11.71 -5.12 0.47
CA TYR A 157 -13.02 -4.90 -0.15
C TYR A 157 -13.94 -6.09 0.12
N THR A 158 -15.24 -5.82 0.20
CA THR A 158 -16.26 -6.88 0.28
C THR A 158 -16.59 -7.38 -1.13
N GLY A 159 -16.21 -8.61 -1.45
CA GLY A 159 -16.47 -9.21 -2.77
C GLY A 159 -16.02 -8.29 -3.91
N ASP A 160 -16.94 -7.95 -4.80
CA ASP A 160 -16.69 -7.10 -5.98
C ASP A 160 -17.01 -5.61 -5.75
N GLU A 161 -17.28 -5.21 -4.51
CA GLU A 161 -17.58 -3.80 -4.19
C GLU A 161 -16.40 -2.89 -4.54
N LEU A 162 -16.68 -1.75 -5.18
CA LEU A 162 -15.64 -0.80 -5.57
C LEU A 162 -15.21 0.13 -4.44
N ARG A 163 -16.05 0.26 -3.41
CA ARG A 163 -15.78 1.04 -2.21
C ARG A 163 -14.99 0.17 -1.23
N PRO A 164 -13.84 0.63 -0.69
CA PRO A 164 -13.12 -0.09 0.35
C PRO A 164 -14.00 -0.42 1.56
N GLU A 165 -13.76 -1.57 2.16
CA GLU A 165 -14.37 -1.97 3.44
C GLU A 165 -13.54 -1.44 4.62
N LYS A 166 -12.21 -1.54 4.54
CA LYS A 166 -11.30 -1.07 5.59
C LYS A 166 -9.90 -0.82 5.05
N PHE A 167 -9.13 -0.10 5.84
CA PHE A 167 -7.71 0.16 5.66
C PHE A 167 -6.94 -0.47 6.81
N ILE A 168 -5.91 -1.23 6.50
CA ILE A 168 -4.95 -1.79 7.47
C ILE A 168 -3.67 -0.99 7.28
N VAL A 169 -3.38 -0.12 8.24
CA VAL A 169 -2.26 0.84 8.17
C VAL A 169 -1.17 0.37 9.10
N ASN A 170 -0.06 -0.06 8.52
CA ASN A 170 1.21 -0.33 9.20
C ASN A 170 2.18 0.80 8.85
N TYR A 171 2.96 1.24 9.82
CA TYR A 171 4.01 2.24 9.59
C TYR A 171 5.11 2.11 10.63
N SER A 172 6.27 2.68 10.34
CA SER A 172 7.30 2.89 11.37
C SER A 172 7.78 4.33 11.37
N ILE A 173 8.23 4.81 12.53
CA ILE A 173 8.90 6.10 12.69
C ILE A 173 10.23 5.80 13.41
N ASP A 174 11.37 6.00 12.73
CA ASP A 174 12.69 5.57 13.20
C ASP A 174 12.72 4.10 13.68
N GLY A 175 11.98 3.23 12.99
CA GLY A 175 11.87 1.80 13.33
C GLY A 175 10.86 1.47 14.44
N GLU A 176 10.25 2.45 15.11
CA GLU A 176 9.17 2.23 16.06
C GLU A 176 7.84 2.01 15.33
N TRP A 177 7.20 0.86 15.55
CA TRP A 177 6.04 0.41 14.77
C TRP A 177 4.71 0.93 15.27
N GLY A 178 3.88 1.41 14.34
CA GLY A 178 2.49 1.76 14.53
C GLY A 178 1.54 0.90 13.70
N PHE A 179 0.35 0.65 14.25
CA PHE A 179 -0.68 -0.17 13.60
C PHE A 179 -2.09 0.39 13.84
N LYS A 180 -2.91 0.50 12.78
CA LYS A 180 -4.33 0.86 12.86
C LYS A 180 -5.17 0.10 11.84
N ILE A 181 -6.36 -0.31 12.25
CA ILE A 181 -7.41 -0.78 11.34
C ILE A 181 -8.51 0.28 11.32
N LEU A 182 -8.83 0.79 10.14
CA LEU A 182 -9.83 1.82 9.94
C LEU A 182 -10.98 1.24 9.12
N LYS A 183 -12.15 1.07 9.74
CA LYS A 183 -13.36 0.63 9.03
C LYS A 183 -13.94 1.79 8.23
N ASN A 184 -14.18 1.54 6.95
CA ASN A 184 -14.70 2.50 5.98
C ASN A 184 -16.23 2.46 5.88
#